data_AF-A0A945YBR9-F1
#
_entry.id   AF-A0A945YBR9-F1
#
_cell.length_a   1.000
_cell.length_b   1.000
_cell.length_c   1.000
_cell.angle_alpha   90.00
_cell.angle_beta   90.00
_cell.angle_gamma   90.00
#
_symmetry.space_group_name_H-M   'P 1'
#
loop_
_entity.id
_entity.type
_entity.pdbx_description
1 polymer ?
#
loop_
_entity_poly.entity_id
_entity_poly.type
_entity_poly.pdbx_seq_one_letter_code
_entity_poly.pdbx_strand_id
1 'polypeptide(L)' 'NRTEVETDFYVGKRRDCLRRDGNGALVITRREILLDQSVLLAKNLTTFF' A
#
# COMPACT_ATOMS: atom_id res chain seq x y z
N ASN A 1 -8.94 9.14 30.99
CA ASN A 1 -8.46 9.52 29.64
C ASN A 1 -7.26 8.68 29.27
N ARG A 2 -7.49 7.54 28.61
CA ARG A 2 -6.45 6.83 27.86
C ARG A 2 -6.82 7.05 26.40
N THR A 3 -6.12 7.94 25.72
CA THR A 3 -6.21 8.07 24.26
C THR A 3 -5.64 6.76 23.72
N GLU A 4 -6.51 5.84 23.30
CA GLU A 4 -6.08 4.60 22.67
C GLU A 4 -5.51 4.96 21.30
N VAL A 5 -4.20 4.73 21.14
CA VAL A 5 -3.54 4.85 19.84
C VAL A 5 -3.95 3.64 19.03
N GLU A 6 -4.75 3.88 18.00
CA GLU A 6 -5.16 2.86 17.06
C GLU A 6 -3.95 2.44 16.22
N THR A 7 -3.66 1.13 16.21
CA THR A 7 -2.53 0.56 15.47
C THR A 7 -3.08 -0.48 14.51
N ASP A 8 -2.97 -0.19 13.21
CA ASP A 8 -3.41 -1.08 12.13
C ASP A 8 -2.21 -1.77 11.49
N PHE A 9 -2.36 -3.06 11.17
CA PHE A 9 -1.38 -3.83 10.42
C PHE A 9 -1.92 -4.17 9.02
N TYR A 10 -1.14 -3.85 8.00
CA TYR A 10 -1.41 -4.22 6.62
C TYR A 10 -0.37 -5.24 6.15
N VAL A 11 -0.83 -6.45 5.81
CA VAL A 11 0.01 -7.53 5.29
C VAL A 11 -0.50 -7.91 3.90
N GLY A 12 0.42 -8.06 2.95
CA GLY A 12 0.07 -8.35 1.57
C GLY A 12 1.24 -8.34 0.62
N LYS A 13 0.94 -8.27 -0.68
CA LYS A 13 1.90 -8.31 -1.78
C LYS A 13 1.66 -7.15 -2.74
N ARG A 14 2.76 -6.69 -3.36
CA ARG A 14 2.73 -5.68 -4.42
C ARG A 14 3.25 -6.27 -5.72
N ARG A 15 2.55 -5.97 -6.81
CA ARG A 15 2.97 -6.24 -8.18
C ARG A 15 3.07 -4.91 -8.92
N ASP A 16 4.30 -4.49 -9.19
CA ASP A 16 4.59 -3.21 -9.83
C ASP A 16 5.05 -3.44 -11.27
N CYS A 17 4.44 -2.71 -12.21
CA CYS A 17 4.96 -2.56 -13.57
C CYS A 17 5.82 -1.30 -13.63
N LEU A 18 7.08 -1.45 -14.02
CA LEU A 18 8.04 -0.36 -14.09
C LEU A 18 8.45 -0.09 -15.53
N ARG A 19 8.72 1.17 -15.84
CA ARG A 19 9.35 1.60 -17.10
C ARG A 19 10.48 2.57 -16.79
N ARG A 20 11.47 2.66 -17.65
CA ARG A 20 12.42 3.78 -17.61
C ARG A 20 11.77 5.05 -18.19
N ASP A 21 12.03 6.19 -17.59
CA ASP A 21 11.68 7.49 -18.16
C ASP A 21 12.77 7.99 -19.13
N GLY A 22 12.57 9.19 -19.68
CA GLY A 22 13.55 9.80 -20.61
C GLY A 22 14.92 10.08 -19.99
N ASN A 23 15.02 10.10 -18.67
CA ASN A 23 16.26 10.29 -17.91
C ASN A 23 16.82 8.95 -17.40
N GLY A 24 16.21 7.82 -17.77
CA GLY A 24 16.64 6.47 -17.40
C GLY A 24 16.18 5.99 -16.02
N ALA A 25 15.41 6.78 -15.28
CA ALA A 25 14.91 6.45 -13.95
C ALA A 25 13.72 5.48 -14.04
N LEU A 26 13.62 4.54 -13.11
CA LEU A 26 12.46 3.64 -13.03
C LEU A 26 11.26 4.39 -12.45
N VAL A 27 10.18 4.40 -13.21
CA VAL A 27 8.89 4.94 -12.82
C VAL A 27 7.85 3.84 -12.80
N ILE A 28 6.94 3.90 -11.84
CA ILE A 28 5.83 2.95 -11.73
C ILE A 28 4.74 3.37 -12.70
N THR A 29 4.39 2.51 -13.65
CA THR A 29 3.30 2.75 -14.61
C THR A 29 1.99 2.11 -14.18
N ARG A 30 2.07 1.05 -13.38
CA ARG A 30 0.92 0.38 -12.75
C ARG A 30 1.36 -0.29 -11.45
N ARG A 31 0.51 -0.22 -10.43
CA ARG A 31 0.65 -0.95 -9.18
C ARG A 31 -0.62 -1.72 -8.88
N GLU A 32 -0.46 -2.97 -8.50
CA GLU A 32 -1.53 -3.81 -7.96
C GLU A 32 -1.13 -4.26 -6.55
N ILE A 33 -1.99 -3.96 -5.57
CA ILE A 33 -1.79 -4.28 -4.17
C ILE A 33 -2.80 -5.36 -3.80
N LEU A 34 -2.32 -6.53 -3.40
CA LEU A 34 -3.14 -7.59 -2.82
C LEU A 34 -2.94 -7.57 -1.32
N LEU A 35 -3.99 -7.26 -0.57
CA LEU A 35 -4.01 -7.40 0.88
C LEU A 35 -4.44 -8.82 1.23
N ASP A 36 -3.75 -9.44 2.17
CA ASP A 36 -4.04 -10.81 2.62
C ASP A 36 -5.23 -10.86 3.61
N GLN A 37 -5.95 -9.74 3.78
CA GLN A 37 -7.15 -9.62 4.59
C GLN A 37 -8.40 -9.70 3.72
N SER A 38 -9.30 -10.66 4.00
CA SER A 38 -10.60 -10.74 3.32
C SER A 38 -11.58 -9.65 3.78
N VAL A 39 -11.39 -9.13 5.00
CA VAL A 39 -12.16 -8.03 5.58
C VAL A 39 -11.17 -7.00 6.08
N LEU A 40 -11.37 -5.73 5.70
CA LEU A 40 -10.54 -4.64 6.16
C LEU A 40 -10.80 -4.40 7.65
N LEU A 41 -9.77 -4.60 8.48
CA LEU A 41 -9.87 -4.39 9.93
C LEU A 41 -9.58 -2.94 10.32
N ALA A 42 -8.86 -2.21 9.47
CA ALA A 42 -8.60 -0.79 9.65
C ALA A 42 -9.85 0.05 9.35
N LYS A 43 -10.01 1.16 10.08
CA LYS A 43 -11.14 2.09 9.86
C LYS A 43 -11.12 2.76 8.49
N ASN A 44 -9.94 2.94 7.90
CA ASN A 44 -9.76 3.57 6.59
C ASN A 44 -8.42 3.20 5.95
N LEU A 45 -8.31 3.40 4.63
CA LEU A 45 -7.08 3.23 3.85
C LEU A 45 -6.50 4.60 3.48
N THR A 46 -6.04 5.36 4.47
CA THR A 46 -5.48 6.70 4.27
C THR A 46 -3.97 6.69 3.98
N THR A 47 -3.36 5.51 3.83
CA THR A 47 -1.92 5.32 3.59
C THR A 47 -1.67 4.75 2.20
N PHE A 48 -0.58 5.16 1.55
CA PHE A 48 -0.12 4.57 0.29
C PHE A 48 0.75 3.34 0.54
N PHE A 49 0.63 2.34 -0.35
CA PHE A 49 1.42 1.11 -0.33
C PHE A 49 2.34 1.03 -1.53
#